data_AF-A0A7J9GJ47-F1
#
_entry.id   AF-A0A7J9GJ47-F1
#
_cell.length_a   1.000
_cell.length_b   1.000
_cell.length_c   1.000
_cell.angle_alpha   90.00
_cell.angle_beta   90.00
_cell.angle_gamma   90.00
#
_symmetry.space_group_name_H-M   'P 1'
#
loop_
_entity.id
_entity.type
_entity.pdbx_description
1 polymer ?
#
loop_
_entity_poly.entity_id
_entity_poly.type
_entity_poly.pdbx_seq_one_letter_code
_entity_poly.pdbx_strand_id
1 'polypeptide(L)'
;MWEDRHSSYVLMANIYTSAGKWKEAAKTRSMMRNKGLVKEPGWSQIEINGSVHVFMAGDRSHHRAAGIYEKLNELNTKLKEAGYVAETDMV
;
A
#
# COMPACT_ATOMS: atom_id res chain seq x y z
N MET A 1 -22.58 17.96 12.34
CA MET A 1 -22.44 17.27 11.05
C MET A 1 -21.27 16.31 11.22
N TRP A 2 -21.52 15.02 11.35
CA TRP A 2 -20.44 14.05 11.56
C TRP A 2 -19.75 13.84 10.21
N GLU A 3 -18.50 14.27 10.08
CA GLU A 3 -17.66 14.00 8.91
C GLU A 3 -17.66 12.49 8.63
N ASP A 4 -17.95 12.08 7.40
CA ASP A 4 -17.69 10.72 6.92
C ASP A 4 -16.16 10.49 6.96
N ARG A 5 -15.63 10.08 8.12
CA ARG A 5 -14.18 9.85 8.28
C ARG A 5 -13.79 8.63 7.47
N HIS A 6 -12.89 8.80 6.49
CA HIS A 6 -12.31 7.71 5.69
C HIS A 6 -11.82 6.54 6.57
N SER A 7 -11.37 6.82 7.80
CA SER A 7 -10.87 5.84 8.76
C SER A 7 -11.94 4.85 9.23
N SER A 8 -13.20 5.29 9.38
CA SER A 8 -14.31 4.41 9.75
C SER A 8 -14.62 3.39 8.66
N TYR A 9 -14.57 3.81 7.39
CA TYR A 9 -14.79 2.92 6.26
C TYR A 9 -13.63 1.94 6.08
N VAL A 10 -12.39 2.41 6.25
CA VAL A 10 -11.20 1.53 6.24
C VAL A 10 -11.32 0.47 7.34
N LEU A 11 -11.64 0.87 8.57
CA LEU A 11 -11.81 -0.06 9.68
C LEU A 11 -12.91 -1.10 9.39
N MET A 12 -14.05 -0.66 8.87
CA MET A 12 -15.16 -1.56 8.53
C MET A 12 -14.78 -2.54 7.41
N ALA A 13 -14.06 -2.08 6.37
CA ALA A 13 -13.57 -2.95 5.31
C ALA A 13 -12.57 -3.99 5.83
N ASN A 14 -11.74 -3.62 6.79
CA ASN A 14 -10.77 -4.51 7.43
C ASN A 14 -11.47 -5.55 8.33
N ILE A 15 -12.47 -5.14 9.13
CA ILE A 15 -13.29 -6.07 9.93
C ILE A 15 -14.00 -7.09 9.03
N TYR A 16 -14.56 -6.66 7.89
CA TYR A 16 -15.16 -7.60 6.95
C TYR A 16 -14.13 -8.54 6.32
N THR A 17 -12.93 -8.03 6.01
CA THR A 17 -11.83 -8.84 5.46
C THR A 17 -11.39 -9.92 6.45
N SER A 18 -11.15 -9.56 7.72
CA SER A 18 -10.73 -10.52 8.75
C SER A 18 -11.80 -11.56 9.08
N ALA A 19 -13.08 -11.21 8.91
CA ALA A 19 -14.20 -12.13 9.04
C ALA A 19 -14.49 -12.98 7.76
N GLY A 20 -13.66 -12.88 6.71
CA GLY A 20 -13.87 -13.59 5.43
C GLY A 20 -15.06 -13.08 4.60
N LYS A 21 -15.62 -11.93 4.95
CA LYS A 21 -16.79 -11.28 4.31
C LYS A 21 -16.34 -10.38 3.15
N TRP A 22 -15.78 -11.02 2.12
CA TRP A 22 -15.16 -10.35 0.97
C TRP A 22 -16.10 -9.42 0.19
N LYS A 23 -17.38 -9.82 0.07
CA LYS A 23 -18.40 -9.04 -0.65
C LYS A 23 -18.72 -7.73 0.07
N GLU A 24 -18.83 -7.78 1.40
CA GLU A 24 -19.09 -6.65 2.28
C GLU A 24 -17.88 -5.71 2.34
N ALA A 25 -16.66 -6.26 2.38
CA ALA A 25 -15.43 -5.49 2.26
C ALA A 25 -15.37 -4.75 0.92
N ALA A 26 -15.68 -5.43 -0.19
CA ALA A 26 -15.71 -4.83 -1.52
C ALA A 26 -16.78 -3.73 -1.64
N LYS A 27 -17.98 -3.95 -1.09
CA LYS A 27 -19.04 -2.93 -1.03
C LYS A 27 -18.57 -1.70 -0.24
N THR A 28 -17.93 -1.90 0.90
CA THR A 28 -17.38 -0.81 1.74
C THR A 28 -16.33 0.01 0.97
N ARG A 29 -15.38 -0.66 0.31
CA ARG A 29 -14.38 0.01 -0.54
C ARG A 29 -15.01 0.75 -1.73
N SER A 30 -16.08 0.21 -2.31
CA SER A 30 -16.81 0.89 -3.39
C SER A 30 -17.52 2.16 -2.90
N MET A 31 -18.12 2.13 -1.70
CA MET A 31 -18.73 3.31 -1.10
C MET A 31 -17.69 4.41 -0.84
N MET A 32 -16.49 4.04 -0.37
CA MET A 32 -15.38 4.99 -0.23
C MET A 32 -15.05 5.69 -1.56
N ARG A 33 -14.86 4.91 -2.64
CA ARG A 33 -14.56 5.48 -3.98
C ARG A 33 -15.67 6.41 -4.47
N ASN A 34 -16.93 6.00 -4.35
CA ASN A 34 -18.07 6.80 -4.80
C ASN A 34 -18.22 8.11 -4.01
N LYS A 35 -17.76 8.14 -2.77
CA LYS A 35 -17.74 9.34 -1.92
C LYS A 35 -16.44 10.16 -2.02
N GLY A 36 -15.49 9.75 -2.86
CA GLY A 36 -14.18 10.40 -2.94
C GLY A 36 -13.33 10.25 -1.67
N LEU A 37 -13.65 9.28 -0.79
CA LEU A 37 -12.90 9.02 0.43
C LEU A 37 -11.63 8.23 0.08
N VAL A 38 -10.51 8.94 0.04
CA VAL A 38 -9.19 8.37 -0.23
C VAL A 38 -8.41 8.28 1.09
N LYS A 39 -7.78 7.14 1.35
CA LYS A 39 -6.77 7.04 2.40
C LYS A 39 -5.49 7.67 1.85
N GLU A 40 -4.88 8.57 2.60
CA GLU A 40 -3.55 9.08 2.28
C GLU A 40 -2.58 7.90 2.06
N PRO A 41 -1.90 7.85 0.89
CA PRO A 41 -0.95 6.79 0.62
C PRO A 41 0.19 6.85 1.65
N GLY A 42 0.70 5.67 2.03
CA GLY A 42 1.96 5.63 2.76
C GLY A 42 3.07 6.18 1.88
N TRP A 43 4.00 6.91 2.47
CA TRP A 43 5.16 7.42 1.76
C TRP A 43 6.42 7.34 2.62
N SER A 44 7.56 7.27 1.96
CA SER A 44 8.87 7.35 2.58
C SER A 44 9.76 8.30 1.77
N GLN A 45 10.87 8.74 2.34
CA GLN A 45 11.83 9.58 1.64
C GLN A 45 13.26 9.22 2.04
N ILE A 46 14.20 9.52 1.15
CA ILE A 46 15.64 9.47 1.42
C ILE A 46 16.30 10.73 0.87
N GLU A 47 17.44 11.13 1.44
CA GLU A 47 18.25 12.23 0.94
C GLU A 47 19.55 11.70 0.37
N ILE A 48 19.87 12.10 -0.86
CA ILE A 48 21.11 11.73 -1.56
C ILE A 48 21.70 12.99 -2.16
N ASN A 49 22.94 13.33 -1.78
CA ASN A 49 23.66 14.50 -2.31
C ASN A 49 22.84 15.81 -2.21
N GLY A 50 22.13 16.01 -1.09
CA GLY A 50 21.27 17.19 -0.88
C GLY A 50 19.95 17.18 -1.65
N SER A 51 19.64 16.10 -2.38
CA SER A 51 18.36 15.93 -3.08
C SER A 51 17.46 14.96 -2.33
N VAL A 52 16.22 15.38 -2.05
CA VAL A 52 15.20 14.53 -1.42
C VAL A 52 14.46 13.72 -2.49
N HIS A 53 14.44 12.41 -2.31
CA HIS A 53 13.70 11.48 -3.14
C HIS A 53 12.52 10.92 -2.34
N VAL A 54 11.29 11.19 -2.80
CA VAL A 54 10.06 10.71 -2.16
C VAL A 54 9.53 9.50 -2.90
N PHE A 55 9.08 8.49 -2.15
CA PHE A 55 8.47 7.27 -2.64
C PHE A 55 7.08 7.14 -2.05
N MET A 56 6.05 7.29 -2.87
CA MET A 56 4.66 7.04 -2.48
C MET A 56 4.26 5.60 -2.79
N ALA A 57 3.47 4.98 -1.92
CA ALA A 57 2.95 3.63 -2.14
C ALA A 57 2.15 3.57 -3.44
N GLY A 58 2.58 2.70 -4.36
CA GLY A 58 1.97 2.54 -5.68
C GLY A 58 2.44 3.53 -6.75
N ASP A 59 3.26 4.53 -6.39
CA ASP A 59 3.82 5.47 -7.35
C ASP A 59 5.01 4.87 -8.14
N ARG A 60 5.11 5.27 -9.40
CA ARG A 60 6.19 4.92 -10.34
C ARG A 60 6.73 6.14 -11.10
N SER A 61 6.37 7.36 -10.69
CA SER A 61 6.74 8.61 -11.36
C SER A 61 8.23 8.96 -11.26
N HIS A 62 8.95 8.37 -10.30
CA HIS A 62 10.37 8.66 -10.09
C HIS A 62 11.20 8.36 -11.35
N HIS A 63 12.04 9.30 -11.77
CA HIS A 63 12.86 9.18 -12.99
C HIS A 63 13.74 7.90 -13.05
N ARG A 64 14.15 7.37 -11.89
CA ARG A 64 14.89 6.10 -11.76
C ARG A 64 14.02 4.89 -11.40
N ALA A 65 12.69 4.98 -11.50
CA ALA A 65 11.79 3.91 -11.06
C ALA A 65 12.18 2.55 -11.66
N ALA A 66 12.46 2.49 -12.97
CA ALA A 66 12.86 1.26 -13.64
C ALA A 66 14.06 0.57 -12.95
N GLY A 67 15.15 1.30 -12.73
CA GLY A 67 16.35 0.74 -12.09
C GLY A 67 16.16 0.41 -10.60
N ILE A 68 15.31 1.15 -9.90
CA ILE A 68 14.97 0.84 -8.50
C ILE A 68 14.22 -0.50 -8.43
N TYR A 69 13.20 -0.69 -9.26
CA TYR A 69 12.43 -1.94 -9.29
C TYR A 69 13.25 -3.13 -9.80
N GLU A 70 14.15 -2.92 -10.77
CA GLU A 70 15.10 -3.95 -11.19
C GLU A 70 15.99 -4.38 -10.01
N LYS A 71 16.54 -3.43 -9.26
CA LYS A 71 17.36 -3.75 -8.08
C LYS A 71 16.56 -4.46 -6.99
N LEU A 72 15.31 -4.04 -6.75
CA LEU A 72 14.41 -4.72 -5.81
C LEU A 72 14.15 -6.17 -6.22
N ASN A 73 13.98 -6.45 -7.52
CA ASN A 73 13.80 -7.81 -8.03
C ASN A 73 15.05 -8.67 -7.84
N GLU A 74 16.23 -8.13 -8.10
CA GLU A 74 17.50 -8.80 -7.83
C GLU A 74 17.63 -9.16 -6.34
N LEU A 75 17.34 -8.21 -5.44
CA LEU A 75 17.39 -8.43 -4.00
C LEU A 75 16.37 -9.48 -3.54
N ASN A 76 15.13 -9.43 -4.04
CA ASN A 76 14.12 -10.43 -3.73
C ASN A 76 14.54 -11.84 -4.16
N THR A 77 15.23 -11.95 -5.31
CA THR A 77 15.75 -13.25 -5.79
C THR A 77 16.81 -13.78 -4.83
N LYS A 78 17.78 -12.94 -4.46
CA LYS A 78 18.84 -13.29 -3.50
C LYS A 78 18.29 -13.66 -2.12
N LEU A 79 17.27 -12.95 -1.64
CA LEU A 79 16.62 -13.26 -0.36
C LEU A 79 15.98 -14.65 -0.39
N LYS A 80 15.27 -14.99 -1.47
CA LYS A 80 14.68 -16.33 -1.64
C LYS A 80 15.75 -17.42 -1.69
N GLU A 81 16.84 -17.19 -2.43
CA GLU A 81 17.99 -18.13 -2.47
C GLU A 81 18.64 -18.32 -1.10
N ALA A 82 18.65 -17.28 -0.26
CA ALA A 82 19.12 -17.33 1.13
C ALA A 82 18.10 -17.97 2.11
N GLY A 83 16.95 -18.45 1.62
CA GLY A 83 15.93 -19.13 2.43
C GLY A 83 14.88 -18.21 3.05
N TYR A 84 14.79 -16.94 2.63
CA TYR A 84 13.71 -16.06 3.08
C TYR A 84 12.34 -16.54 2.56
N VAL A 85 11.41 -16.73 3.49
CA VAL A 85 9.99 -17.00 3.20
C VAL A 85 9.19 -15.78 3.62
N ALA A 86 8.47 -15.20 2.67
CA ALA A 86 7.59 -14.06 2.97
C ALA A 86 6.44 -14.52 3.86
N GLU A 87 6.25 -13.83 4.97
CA GLU A 87 5.01 -13.93 5.75
C GLU A 87 3.91 -13.20 4.96
N THR A 88 3.02 -13.98 4.34
CA THR A 88 1.91 -13.46 3.53
C THR A 88 0.57 -13.61 4.22
N ASP A 89 0.57 -14.00 5.49
CA ASP A 89 -0.64 -14.06 6.30
C ASP A 89 -1.26 -12.66 6.39
N MET A 90 -2.58 -12.62 6.26
CA MET A 90 -3.29 -11.37 6.05
C MET A 90 -3.19 -10.45 7.27
N VAL A 91 -2.68 -9.23 7.03
CA VAL A 91 -2.79 -8.08 7.94
C VAL A 91 -4.11 -7.34 7.68
#